data_AF-A0A817JPM8-F1
#
_entry.id   AF-A0A817JPM8-F1
#
_cell.length_a   1.000
_cell.length_b   1.000
_cell.length_c   1.000
_cell.angle_alpha   90.00
_cell.angle_beta   90.00
_cell.angle_gamma   90.00
#
_symmetry.space_group_name_H-M   'P 1'
#
loop_
_entity.id
_entity.type
_entity.pdbx_description
1 polymer ?
#
loop_
_entity_poly.entity_id
_entity_poly.type
_entity_poly.pdbx_seq_one_letter_code
_entity_poly.pdbx_strand_id
1 'polypeptide(L)'
;MSYNYLDATSNVAGGYEQVQFLSHEKLGSNETLHQNPYFGTTIYGNLDIVRHSVNSHLQTSWKIVLFMSCHEATNEVLKSGDIVRLFHAEQEKFLTCDNYRKKSVVFLRATGRASATSATSSNALWEIEVVQQDPCRGGIGHWSSLFRFKHLATGQYLAAEVDNDQTFDATRQKLRGTSSTPVFALIPIPHAYDISSLFELDATTITRNDDPVSWSSYVRLQHICTNTWVHSTNIKLDPDDDNVRFKIGCALMKEDREAFQIGHVSPNEVRDLDFANDAAQYLDTIVSKWDKFGIMNVQANERK
;
A
#
# COMPACT_ATOMS: atom_id res chain seq x y z
N MET A 1 -5.32 -11.94 -20.39
CA MET A 1 -5.90 -12.89 -19.42
C MET A 1 -6.16 -12.09 -18.17
N SER A 2 -7.40 -11.97 -17.76
CA SER A 2 -7.82 -11.15 -16.62
C SER A 2 -8.15 -12.09 -15.48
N TYR A 3 -7.41 -11.99 -14.37
CA TYR A 3 -7.70 -12.77 -13.16
C TYR A 3 -8.55 -11.91 -12.23
N ASN A 4 -9.64 -12.47 -11.72
CA ASN A 4 -10.43 -11.87 -10.64
C ASN A 4 -9.97 -12.51 -9.33
N TYR A 5 -9.56 -11.68 -8.36
CA TYR A 5 -9.09 -12.13 -7.05
C TYR A 5 -10.23 -12.04 -6.02
N LEU A 6 -10.38 -13.08 -5.20
CA LEU A 6 -11.25 -13.11 -4.03
C LEU A 6 -10.44 -13.73 -2.89
N ASP A 7 -10.20 -12.96 -1.84
CA ASP A 7 -9.61 -13.45 -0.59
C ASP A 7 -10.69 -14.10 0.27
N ALA A 8 -10.40 -15.30 0.80
CA ALA A 8 -11.26 -15.93 1.78
C ALA A 8 -10.47 -16.84 2.73
N THR A 9 -11.04 -17.08 3.91
CA THR A 9 -10.52 -18.00 4.91
C THR A 9 -11.21 -19.35 4.79
N SER A 10 -10.44 -20.44 4.64
CA SER A 10 -10.98 -21.80 4.61
C SER A 10 -10.73 -22.52 5.93
N ASN A 11 -11.79 -23.14 6.48
CA ASN A 11 -11.71 -23.97 7.67
C ASN A 11 -11.31 -25.39 7.25
N VAL A 12 -10.08 -25.80 7.57
CA VAL A 12 -9.62 -27.18 7.40
C VAL A 12 -9.37 -27.74 8.79
N ALA A 13 -9.81 -28.98 9.04
CA ALA A 13 -9.81 -29.62 10.36
C ALA A 13 -8.42 -29.51 11.06
N GLY A 14 -8.28 -28.51 11.94
CA GLY A 14 -7.02 -28.20 12.64
C GLY A 14 -6.62 -26.72 12.67
N GLY A 15 -7.18 -25.85 11.83
CA GLY A 15 -6.87 -24.41 11.84
C GLY A 15 -7.51 -23.62 10.68
N TYR A 16 -7.42 -22.28 10.75
CA TYR A 16 -7.85 -21.40 9.65
C TYR A 16 -6.68 -21.17 8.68
N GLU A 17 -6.86 -21.51 7.41
CA GLU A 17 -5.91 -21.17 6.34
C GLU A 17 -6.41 -19.97 5.54
N GLN A 18 -5.48 -19.09 5.13
CA GLN A 18 -5.77 -18.07 4.13
C GLN A 18 -5.52 -18.64 2.73
N VAL A 19 -6.50 -18.47 1.84
CA VAL A 19 -6.46 -19.02 0.49
C VAL A 19 -6.92 -17.99 -0.53
N GLN A 20 -6.33 -18.06 -1.72
CA GLN A 20 -6.74 -17.26 -2.87
C GLN A 20 -7.53 -18.11 -3.87
N PHE A 21 -8.64 -17.56 -4.37
CA PHE A 21 -9.47 -18.19 -5.39
C PHE A 21 -9.10 -17.66 -6.78
N LEU A 22 -8.82 -18.59 -7.71
CA LEU A 22 -8.62 -18.30 -9.13
C LEU A 22 -9.73 -18.97 -9.94
N SER A 23 -10.46 -18.21 -10.76
CA SER A 23 -11.41 -18.74 -11.74
C SER A 23 -10.85 -18.68 -13.16
N HIS A 24 -11.18 -19.67 -13.98
CA HIS A 24 -10.81 -19.72 -15.39
C HIS A 24 -12.07 -20.00 -16.22
N GLU A 25 -12.38 -19.13 -17.19
CA GLU A 25 -13.38 -19.43 -18.22
C GLU A 25 -12.69 -20.11 -19.40
N LYS A 26 -13.12 -21.32 -19.75
CA LYS A 26 -12.80 -21.90 -21.06
C LYS A 26 -13.73 -21.26 -22.08
N LEU A 27 -13.24 -20.27 -22.81
CA LEU A 27 -13.91 -19.81 -24.03
C LEU A 27 -13.80 -20.93 -25.08
N GLY A 28 -14.89 -21.68 -25.26
CA GLY A 28 -15.04 -22.62 -26.36
C GLY A 28 -15.06 -21.85 -27.69
N SER A 29 -14.21 -22.24 -28.62
CA SER A 29 -14.24 -21.76 -30.00
C SER A 29 -15.60 -22.12 -30.63
N ASN A 30 -16.40 -21.10 -30.97
CA ASN A 30 -17.70 -21.14 -31.66
C ASN A 30 -18.98 -21.07 -30.80
N GLU A 31 -19.08 -20.10 -29.89
CA GLU A 31 -20.40 -19.62 -29.46
C GLU A 31 -20.55 -18.13 -29.75
N THR A 32 -21.45 -17.82 -30.67
CA THR A 32 -21.99 -16.49 -30.95
C THR A 32 -22.49 -15.85 -29.66
N LEU A 33 -22.08 -14.60 -29.40
CA LEU A 33 -22.58 -13.72 -28.35
C LEU A 33 -24.12 -13.64 -28.40
N HIS A 34 -24.80 -14.56 -27.73
CA HIS A 34 -26.19 -14.38 -27.36
C HIS A 34 -26.21 -13.48 -26.12
N GLN A 35 -26.68 -12.25 -26.31
CA GLN A 35 -27.08 -11.37 -25.21
C GLN A 35 -28.08 -12.12 -24.32
N ASN A 36 -27.63 -12.54 -23.14
CA ASN A 36 -28.50 -13.12 -22.13
C ASN A 36 -29.22 -11.94 -21.42
N PRO A 37 -30.55 -11.91 -21.37
CA PRO A 37 -31.33 -10.75 -20.87
C PRO A 37 -31.24 -10.52 -19.35
N TYR A 38 -30.40 -11.25 -18.63
CA TYR A 38 -30.16 -11.10 -17.18
C TYR A 38 -28.86 -10.36 -16.84
N PHE A 39 -28.09 -9.90 -17.83
CA PHE A 39 -26.83 -9.19 -17.63
C PHE A 39 -27.05 -7.67 -17.64
N GLY A 40 -27.04 -7.06 -16.46
CA GLY A 40 -27.04 -5.61 -16.32
C GLY A 40 -25.63 -5.04 -16.44
N THR A 41 -25.31 -4.42 -17.58
CA THR A 41 -24.11 -3.58 -17.70
C THR A 41 -24.34 -2.28 -16.92
N THR A 42 -23.60 -2.07 -15.82
CA THR A 42 -23.61 -0.78 -15.13
C THR A 42 -22.34 -0.01 -15.47
N ILE A 43 -22.48 1.10 -16.19
CA ILE A 43 -21.38 1.96 -16.63
C ILE A 43 -21.04 2.95 -15.51
N TYR A 44 -19.78 2.94 -15.05
CA TYR A 44 -19.20 3.97 -14.17
C TYR A 44 -17.91 4.50 -14.81
N GLY A 45 -17.97 5.70 -15.41
CA GLY A 45 -16.80 6.42 -15.89
C GLY A 45 -16.08 5.81 -17.11
N ASN A 46 -15.15 6.57 -17.69
CA ASN A 46 -14.45 6.29 -18.96
C ASN A 46 -13.40 5.15 -18.89
N LEU A 47 -13.58 4.15 -18.04
CA LEU A 47 -12.81 2.90 -18.08
C LEU A 47 -13.81 1.74 -18.18
N ASP A 48 -13.75 0.99 -19.26
CA ASP A 48 -14.58 -0.21 -19.47
C ASP A 48 -14.15 -1.34 -18.52
N ILE A 49 -14.56 -1.25 -17.26
CA ILE A 49 -14.44 -2.37 -16.31
C ILE A 49 -15.71 -3.21 -16.42
N VAL A 50 -15.62 -4.30 -17.17
CA VAL A 50 -16.72 -5.29 -17.25
C VAL A 50 -16.73 -6.09 -15.95
N ARG A 51 -17.72 -5.85 -15.09
CA ARG A 51 -17.98 -6.66 -13.89
C ARG A 51 -18.93 -7.80 -14.24
N HIS A 52 -18.57 -9.02 -13.87
CA HIS A 52 -19.40 -10.20 -14.06
C HIS A 52 -20.00 -10.63 -12.72
N SER A 53 -21.32 -10.84 -12.67
CA SER A 53 -21.96 -11.48 -11.52
C SER A 53 -21.75 -12.99 -11.61
N VAL A 54 -21.28 -13.59 -10.51
CA VAL A 54 -21.10 -15.04 -10.42
C VAL A 54 -22.39 -15.65 -9.89
N ASN A 55 -22.87 -16.74 -10.52
CA ASN A 55 -24.03 -17.49 -10.08
C ASN A 55 -23.80 -19.01 -10.22
N SER A 56 -24.67 -19.80 -9.58
CA SER A 56 -24.54 -21.26 -9.50
C SER A 56 -25.09 -22.02 -10.72
N HIS A 57 -25.57 -21.34 -11.76
CA HIS A 57 -26.27 -21.98 -12.89
C HIS A 57 -25.35 -22.62 -13.92
N LEU A 58 -24.05 -22.29 -13.91
CA LEU A 58 -23.07 -22.84 -14.84
C LEU A 58 -21.98 -23.63 -14.10
N GLN A 59 -21.53 -24.73 -14.72
CA GLN A 59 -20.42 -25.51 -14.19
C GLN A 59 -19.13 -24.71 -14.31
N THR A 60 -18.67 -24.18 -13.19
CA THR A 60 -17.44 -23.39 -13.06
C THR A 60 -16.38 -24.18 -12.30
N SER A 61 -15.11 -23.99 -12.65
CA SER A 61 -13.98 -24.60 -11.95
C SER A 61 -13.25 -23.54 -11.13
N TRP A 62 -12.98 -23.87 -9.86
CA TRP A 62 -12.30 -23.01 -8.91
C TRP A 62 -11.00 -23.66 -8.48
N LYS A 63 -9.89 -22.95 -8.65
CA LYS A 63 -8.59 -23.37 -8.13
C LYS A 63 -8.31 -22.62 -6.84
N ILE A 64 -8.03 -23.35 -5.77
CA ILE A 64 -7.59 -22.82 -4.49
C ILE A 64 -6.06 -22.90 -4.44
N VAL A 65 -5.41 -21.78 -4.12
CA VAL A 65 -3.97 -21.72 -3.90
C VAL A 65 -3.71 -21.29 -2.45
N LEU A 66 -2.78 -22.00 -1.79
CA LEU A 66 -2.40 -21.69 -0.42
C LEU A 66 -1.68 -20.34 -0.38
N PHE A 67 -2.25 -19.39 0.37
CA PHE A 67 -1.60 -18.10 0.61
C PHE A 67 -0.68 -18.17 1.82
N MET A 68 -1.14 -18.67 2.96
CA MET A 68 -0.35 -18.77 4.19
C MET A 68 -0.84 -19.92 5.07
N SER A 69 0.10 -20.65 5.68
CA SER A 69 -0.19 -21.78 6.58
C SER A 69 -0.77 -21.30 7.91
N CYS A 70 -1.72 -22.04 8.48
CA CYS A 70 -2.30 -21.73 9.77
C CYS A 70 -1.28 -21.81 10.93
N HIS A 71 -0.26 -22.65 10.79
CA HIS A 71 0.80 -22.82 11.80
C HIS A 71 1.79 -21.64 11.83
N GLU A 72 1.86 -20.88 10.73
CA GLU A 72 2.69 -19.69 10.57
C GLU A 72 1.98 -18.42 11.09
N ALA A 73 0.73 -18.54 11.53
CA ALA A 73 -0.08 -17.43 12.01
C ALA A 73 0.23 -17.02 13.46
N THR A 74 1.50 -16.94 13.87
CA THR A 74 1.85 -16.42 15.22
C THR A 74 1.49 -14.94 15.33
N ASN A 75 0.87 -14.53 16.45
CA ASN A 75 0.17 -13.24 16.55
C ASN A 75 1.06 -12.01 16.74
N GLU A 76 2.38 -12.05 16.49
CA GLU A 76 3.28 -10.91 16.77
C GLU A 76 4.43 -10.75 15.76
N VAL A 77 4.32 -11.41 14.61
CA VAL A 77 5.31 -11.35 13.53
C VAL A 77 4.69 -10.74 12.28
N LEU A 78 5.51 -10.00 11.53
CA LEU A 78 5.16 -9.36 10.28
C LEU A 78 4.88 -10.40 9.21
N LYS A 79 3.73 -10.30 8.55
CA LYS A 79 3.28 -11.22 7.50
C LYS A 79 2.85 -10.48 6.25
N SER A 80 2.83 -11.21 5.13
CA SER A 80 2.20 -10.72 3.91
C SER A 80 0.70 -10.48 4.14
N GLY A 81 0.20 -9.33 3.70
CA GLY A 81 -1.17 -8.86 3.93
C GLY A 81 -1.35 -8.05 5.23
N ASP A 82 -0.34 -7.97 6.10
CA ASP A 82 -0.42 -7.09 7.27
C ASP A 82 -0.44 -5.63 6.84
N ILE A 83 -1.29 -4.84 7.50
CA ILE A 83 -1.30 -3.38 7.34
C ILE A 83 -0.45 -2.75 8.45
N VAL A 84 0.47 -1.87 8.08
CA VAL A 84 1.37 -1.20 9.00
C VAL A 84 1.45 0.30 8.76
N ARG A 85 1.92 1.01 9.78
CA ARG A 85 2.43 2.38 9.71
C ARG A 85 3.93 2.36 9.88
N LEU A 86 4.65 3.12 9.07
CA LEU A 86 6.09 3.33 9.21
C LEU A 86 6.33 4.67 9.89
N PHE A 87 6.74 4.64 11.14
CA PHE A 87 7.00 5.83 11.96
C PHE A 87 8.51 6.09 12.05
N HIS A 88 8.97 7.20 11.49
CA HIS A 88 10.37 7.58 11.58
C HIS A 88 10.71 8.01 13.01
N ALA A 89 11.60 7.28 13.69
CA ALA A 89 11.85 7.45 15.12
C ALA A 89 12.46 8.81 15.46
N GLU A 90 13.55 9.21 14.79
CA GLU A 90 14.25 10.47 15.08
C GLU A 90 13.44 11.72 14.70
N GLN A 91 12.74 11.67 13.56
CA GLN A 91 11.99 12.81 13.03
C GLN A 91 10.57 12.92 13.62
N GLU A 92 10.11 11.89 14.30
CA GLU A 92 8.74 11.74 14.82
C GLU A 92 7.65 11.96 13.76
N LYS A 93 7.83 11.38 12.58
CA LYS A 93 6.95 11.57 11.41
C LYS A 93 6.51 10.24 10.82
N PHE A 94 5.29 10.20 10.29
CA PHE A 94 4.81 9.03 9.55
C PHE A 94 5.16 9.13 8.06
N LEU A 95 5.58 8.01 7.48
CA LEU A 95 5.66 7.86 6.03
C LEU A 95 4.24 7.82 5.45
N THR A 96 3.93 8.81 4.63
CA THR A 96 2.59 9.06 4.10
C THR A 96 2.64 9.10 2.58
N CYS A 97 1.60 8.62 1.92
CA CYS A 97 1.39 8.80 0.49
C CYS A 97 0.06 9.53 0.26
N ASP A 98 0.07 10.61 -0.53
CA ASP A 98 -1.14 11.39 -0.79
C ASP A 98 -1.07 12.10 -2.15
N ASN A 99 -2.21 12.52 -2.66
CA ASN A 99 -2.30 13.31 -3.86
C ASN A 99 -1.98 14.79 -3.57
N TYR A 100 -0.87 15.27 -4.13
CA TYR A 100 -0.44 16.65 -4.07
C TYR A 100 -0.28 17.23 -5.47
N ARG A 101 -0.91 18.39 -5.74
CA ARG A 101 -0.92 19.02 -7.08
C ARG A 101 -1.26 18.04 -8.22
N LYS A 102 -2.27 17.19 -8.00
CA LYS A 102 -2.73 16.13 -8.93
C LYS A 102 -1.71 15.01 -9.21
N LYS A 103 -0.67 14.89 -8.40
CA LYS A 103 0.31 13.79 -8.46
C LYS A 103 0.36 13.10 -7.11
N SER A 104 0.38 11.77 -7.12
CA SER A 104 0.65 11.01 -5.90
C SER A 104 2.11 11.21 -5.50
N VAL A 105 2.35 11.51 -4.23
CA VAL A 105 3.68 11.75 -3.68
C VAL A 105 3.85 11.05 -2.34
N VAL A 106 5.06 10.56 -2.09
CA VAL A 106 5.45 9.97 -0.80
C VAL A 106 6.29 10.98 -0.02
N PHE A 107 5.98 11.14 1.27
CA PHE A 107 6.63 12.12 2.14
C PHE A 107 6.54 11.73 3.62
N LEU A 108 7.40 12.33 4.43
CA LEU A 108 7.28 12.33 5.88
C LEU A 108 6.37 13.48 6.31
N ARG A 109 5.33 13.17 7.09
CA ARG A 109 4.39 14.16 7.61
C ARG A 109 4.53 14.31 9.12
N ALA A 110 4.74 15.55 9.56
CA ALA A 110 4.61 15.89 10.98
C ALA A 110 3.14 15.97 11.38
N THR A 111 2.85 15.61 12.63
CA THR A 111 1.51 15.71 13.21
C THR A 111 1.50 16.83 14.25
N GLY A 112 0.39 17.56 14.31
CA GLY A 112 0.15 18.57 15.35
C GLY A 112 -0.40 18.00 16.66
N ARG A 113 -0.47 16.68 16.80
CA ARG A 113 -0.93 16.02 18.04
C ARG A 113 0.18 16.05 19.11
N ALA A 114 -0.22 16.12 20.37
CA ALA A 114 0.71 16.16 21.51
C ALA A 114 1.63 14.93 21.59
N SER A 115 1.17 13.78 21.08
CA SER A 115 1.99 12.58 20.88
C SER A 115 1.93 12.21 19.40
N ALA A 116 3.10 12.08 18.77
CA ALA A 116 3.15 11.81 17.35
C ALA A 116 2.52 10.46 17.00
N THR A 117 2.78 9.42 17.79
CA THR A 117 2.25 8.06 17.62
C THR A 117 0.74 7.95 17.77
N SER A 118 0.09 8.96 18.36
CA SER A 118 -1.38 9.01 18.44
C SER A 118 -2.05 9.37 17.11
N ALA A 119 -1.31 9.79 16.08
CA ALA A 119 -1.88 10.15 14.78
C ALA A 119 -2.20 8.92 13.93
N THR A 120 -3.46 8.80 13.50
CA THR A 120 -3.99 7.64 12.77
C THR A 120 -4.53 8.05 11.40
N SER A 121 -3.65 8.56 10.53
CA SER A 121 -4.05 8.90 9.15
C SER A 121 -4.22 7.63 8.31
N SER A 122 -5.28 7.58 7.50
CA SER A 122 -5.50 6.54 6.48
C SER A 122 -4.48 6.59 5.33
N ASN A 123 -3.90 7.77 5.07
CA ASN A 123 -2.87 8.00 4.04
C ASN A 123 -1.47 7.51 4.46
N ALA A 124 -1.33 6.96 5.67
CA ALA A 124 -0.08 6.41 6.20
C ALA A 124 -0.13 4.88 6.34
N LEU A 125 -1.13 4.23 5.74
CA LEU A 125 -1.33 2.79 5.79
C LEU A 125 -0.63 2.10 4.61
N TRP A 126 0.21 1.13 4.94
CA TRP A 126 0.99 0.35 3.99
C TRP A 126 0.71 -1.14 4.20
N GLU A 127 0.21 -1.80 3.17
CA GLU A 127 0.09 -3.25 3.09
C GLU A 127 1.46 -3.86 2.79
N ILE A 128 1.84 -4.85 3.59
CA ILE A 128 3.09 -5.59 3.44
C ILE A 128 2.90 -6.72 2.43
N GLU A 129 3.77 -6.77 1.43
CA GLU A 129 3.92 -7.94 0.57
C GLU A 129 5.29 -8.55 0.79
N VAL A 130 5.32 -9.79 1.29
CA VAL A 130 6.55 -10.57 1.42
C VAL A 130 6.79 -11.27 0.09
N VAL A 131 7.90 -10.98 -0.58
CA VAL A 131 8.18 -11.52 -1.90
C VAL A 131 8.51 -13.01 -1.78
N GLN A 132 7.69 -13.82 -2.45
CA GLN A 132 7.84 -15.27 -2.54
C GLN A 132 8.16 -15.69 -3.98
N GLN A 133 8.67 -16.92 -4.15
CA GLN A 133 8.88 -17.50 -5.48
C GLN A 133 7.56 -17.69 -6.25
N ASP A 134 6.48 -18.02 -5.54
CA ASP A 134 5.11 -18.09 -6.08
C ASP A 134 4.38 -16.78 -5.80
N PRO A 135 3.94 -16.01 -6.82
CA PRO A 135 3.21 -14.75 -6.63
C PRO A 135 1.89 -14.88 -5.88
N CYS A 136 1.28 -16.07 -5.85
CA CYS A 136 0.02 -16.32 -5.13
C CYS A 136 0.24 -16.70 -3.66
N ARG A 137 1.50 -16.77 -3.22
CA ARG A 137 1.86 -17.20 -1.89
C ARG A 137 2.35 -16.02 -1.07
N GLY A 138 1.78 -15.86 0.11
CA GLY A 138 2.28 -14.99 1.16
C GLY A 138 3.19 -15.77 2.12
N GLY A 139 3.43 -15.19 3.29
CA GLY A 139 4.18 -15.85 4.36
C GLY A 139 4.63 -14.88 5.43
N ILE A 140 5.36 -15.43 6.40
CA ILE A 140 6.06 -14.64 7.42
C ILE A 140 7.23 -13.90 6.78
N GLY A 141 7.38 -12.62 7.10
CA GLY A 141 8.55 -11.83 6.77
C GLY A 141 9.70 -12.14 7.71
N HIS A 142 10.80 -12.63 7.16
CA HIS A 142 12.07 -12.81 7.89
C HIS A 142 13.01 -11.64 7.58
N TRP A 143 14.07 -11.45 8.37
CA TRP A 143 15.07 -10.40 8.11
C TRP A 143 15.75 -10.55 6.75
N SER A 144 15.89 -11.78 6.25
CA SER A 144 16.40 -12.09 4.90
C SER A 144 15.38 -11.95 3.78
N SER A 145 14.12 -11.62 4.08
CA SER A 145 13.06 -11.51 3.08
C SER A 145 13.13 -10.18 2.33
N LEU A 146 12.63 -10.19 1.09
CA LEU A 146 12.37 -8.97 0.34
C LEU A 146 10.92 -8.54 0.56
N PHE A 147 10.72 -7.24 0.70
CA PHE A 147 9.44 -6.64 1.02
C PHE A 147 9.04 -5.63 -0.06
N ARG A 148 7.74 -5.55 -0.32
CA ARG A 148 7.11 -4.42 -1.00
C ARG A 148 6.12 -3.77 -0.04
N PHE A 149 5.99 -2.45 -0.17
CA PHE A 149 5.03 -1.67 0.60
C PHE A 149 4.01 -1.09 -0.36
N LYS A 150 2.77 -1.56 -0.28
CA LYS A 150 1.66 -1.08 -1.09
C LYS A 150 0.83 -0.11 -0.28
N HIS A 151 0.68 1.11 -0.75
CA HIS A 151 -0.15 2.11 -0.10
C HIS A 151 -1.63 1.69 -0.19
N LEU A 152 -2.29 1.55 0.97
CA LEU A 152 -3.62 0.95 1.04
C LEU A 152 -4.66 1.75 0.25
N ALA A 153 -4.64 3.09 0.35
CA ALA A 153 -5.68 3.92 -0.25
C ALA A 153 -5.54 4.08 -1.78
N THR A 154 -4.32 4.03 -2.32
CA THR A 154 -4.07 4.24 -3.77
C THR A 154 -3.71 2.97 -4.52
N GLY A 155 -3.35 1.89 -3.83
CA GLY A 155 -2.83 0.65 -4.42
C GLY A 155 -1.44 0.79 -5.07
N GLN A 156 -0.77 1.93 -4.88
CA GLN A 156 0.56 2.17 -5.44
C GLN A 156 1.66 1.63 -4.53
N TYR A 157 2.76 1.21 -5.11
CA TYR A 157 3.89 0.65 -4.42
C TYR A 157 4.92 1.73 -4.12
N LEU A 158 5.51 1.67 -2.93
CA LEU A 158 6.69 2.44 -2.58
C LEU A 158 7.85 1.99 -3.47
N ALA A 159 8.56 2.94 -4.06
CA ALA A 159 9.75 2.72 -4.85
C ALA A 159 10.76 3.84 -4.65
N ALA A 160 11.96 3.74 -5.21
CA ALA A 160 12.90 4.86 -5.27
C ALA A 160 13.40 5.12 -6.69
N GLU A 161 13.49 6.40 -7.06
CA GLU A 161 14.00 6.87 -8.35
C GLU A 161 15.00 8.01 -8.19
N VAL A 162 15.75 8.28 -9.26
CA VAL A 162 16.76 9.35 -9.28
C VAL A 162 16.09 10.69 -8.96
N ASP A 163 16.62 11.36 -7.94
CA ASP A 163 16.10 12.64 -7.51
C ASP A 163 16.86 13.81 -8.15
N ASN A 164 16.18 14.50 -9.06
CA ASN A 164 16.71 15.67 -9.78
C ASN A 164 16.54 17.00 -9.02
N ASP A 165 15.92 16.99 -7.84
CA ASP A 165 15.78 18.18 -7.01
C ASP A 165 17.15 18.65 -6.52
N GLN A 166 17.49 19.92 -6.79
CA GLN A 166 18.79 20.51 -6.46
C GLN A 166 18.78 21.26 -5.12
N THR A 167 17.66 21.21 -4.37
CA THR A 167 17.55 21.87 -3.07
C THR A 167 18.63 21.35 -2.12
N PHE A 168 19.37 22.29 -1.53
CA PHE A 168 20.43 21.96 -0.59
C PHE A 168 19.86 21.42 0.72
N ASP A 169 20.30 20.23 1.11
CA ASP A 169 20.01 19.61 2.40
C ASP A 169 21.28 18.98 2.95
N ALA A 170 21.65 19.35 4.17
CA ALA A 170 22.92 18.94 4.77
C ALA A 170 23.00 17.42 4.98
N THR A 171 21.90 16.78 5.39
CA THR A 171 21.81 15.33 5.59
C THR A 171 22.00 14.60 4.27
N ARG A 172 21.25 15.01 3.23
CA ARG A 172 21.38 14.46 1.88
C ARG A 172 22.81 14.59 1.33
N GLN A 173 23.46 15.74 1.50
CA GLN A 173 24.85 15.93 1.03
C GLN A 173 25.85 15.06 1.81
N LYS A 174 25.67 14.93 3.13
CA LYS A 174 26.50 14.07 3.98
C LYS A 174 26.38 12.60 3.58
N LEU A 175 25.15 12.10 3.38
CA LEU A 175 24.90 10.68 3.14
C LEU A 175 25.12 10.23 1.69
N ARG A 176 25.15 11.19 0.76
CA ARG A 176 25.45 10.94 -0.65
C ARG A 176 26.84 10.31 -0.88
N GLY A 177 27.80 10.57 0.01
CA GLY A 177 29.19 10.18 -0.18
C GLY A 177 29.91 11.17 -1.10
N THR A 178 30.19 10.79 -2.34
CA THR A 178 30.86 11.68 -3.31
C THR A 178 29.86 12.56 -4.07
N SER A 179 30.30 13.75 -4.51
CA SER A 179 29.47 14.71 -5.23
C SER A 179 29.03 14.26 -6.64
N SER A 180 29.56 13.14 -7.14
CA SER A 180 29.18 12.56 -8.44
C SER A 180 28.09 11.49 -8.31
N THR A 181 27.91 10.88 -7.14
CA THR A 181 26.93 9.80 -6.94
C THR A 181 25.50 10.32 -7.10
N PRO A 182 24.60 9.67 -7.84
CA PRO A 182 23.20 10.06 -7.85
C PRO A 182 22.57 9.92 -6.45
N VAL A 183 21.60 10.76 -6.17
CA VAL A 183 20.75 10.69 -4.99
C VAL A 183 19.37 10.28 -5.46
N PHE A 184 18.63 9.57 -4.61
CA PHE A 184 17.32 9.04 -4.95
C PHE A 184 16.27 9.58 -3.98
N ALA A 185 15.01 9.51 -4.36
CA ALA A 185 13.89 9.86 -3.51
C ALA A 185 12.81 8.78 -3.61
N LEU A 186 12.07 8.57 -2.52
CA LEU A 186 10.96 7.64 -2.57
C LEU A 186 9.80 8.22 -3.36
N ILE A 187 9.18 7.38 -4.17
CA ILE A 187 8.04 7.72 -5.02
C ILE A 187 7.00 6.61 -4.97
N PRO A 188 5.73 6.90 -5.29
CA PRO A 188 4.73 5.89 -5.50
C PRO A 188 4.69 5.47 -6.99
N ILE A 189 4.72 4.17 -7.27
CA ILE A 189 4.57 3.60 -8.62
C ILE A 189 3.33 2.70 -8.71
N PRO A 190 2.64 2.62 -9.85
CA PRO A 190 1.41 1.82 -9.98
C PRO A 190 1.65 0.30 -10.12
N HIS A 191 2.88 -0.15 -10.33
CA HIS A 191 3.18 -1.53 -10.71
C HIS A 191 3.89 -2.30 -9.60
N ALA A 192 3.28 -3.41 -9.17
CA ALA A 192 3.79 -4.29 -8.11
C ALA A 192 5.12 -4.97 -8.46
N TYR A 193 5.36 -5.28 -9.75
CA TYR A 193 6.45 -6.15 -10.17
C TYR A 193 7.74 -5.44 -10.59
N ASP A 194 7.80 -4.12 -10.41
CA ASP A 194 9.04 -3.38 -10.68
C ASP A 194 10.12 -3.77 -9.65
N ILE A 195 11.36 -3.88 -10.09
CA ILE A 195 12.50 -4.10 -9.19
C ILE A 195 12.75 -2.88 -8.29
N SER A 196 12.32 -1.70 -8.72
CA SER A 196 12.45 -0.44 -7.98
C SER A 196 11.52 -0.34 -6.76
N SER A 197 10.60 -1.30 -6.55
CA SER A 197 9.76 -1.36 -5.34
C SER A 197 10.18 -2.44 -4.34
N LEU A 198 11.39 -2.99 -4.48
CA LEU A 198 11.96 -3.99 -3.58
C LEU A 198 12.82 -3.37 -2.48
N PHE A 199 12.52 -3.74 -1.24
CA PHE A 199 13.26 -3.33 -0.06
C PHE A 199 13.67 -4.53 0.79
N GLU A 200 14.81 -4.40 1.45
CA GLU A 200 15.25 -5.28 2.53
C GLU A 200 15.20 -4.52 3.86
N LEU A 201 14.87 -5.26 4.93
CA LEU A 201 14.78 -4.73 6.28
C LEU A 201 16.07 -5.04 7.04
N ASP A 202 16.74 -4.01 7.52
CA ASP A 202 17.90 -4.14 8.39
C ASP A 202 17.51 -3.86 9.84
N ALA A 203 17.81 -4.79 10.73
CA ALA A 203 17.51 -4.66 12.15
C ALA A 203 18.41 -3.61 12.82
N THR A 204 17.86 -2.88 13.78
CA THR A 204 18.65 -1.99 14.65
C THR A 204 19.32 -2.72 15.82
N THR A 205 18.94 -3.99 16.05
CA THR A 205 19.46 -4.86 17.10
C THR A 205 20.06 -6.13 16.50
N ILE A 206 20.80 -6.90 17.30
CA ILE A 206 21.38 -8.17 16.84
C ILE A 206 20.25 -9.18 16.65
N THR A 207 20.07 -9.64 15.41
CA THR A 207 19.08 -10.63 14.98
C THR A 207 19.75 -11.68 14.09
N ARG A 208 19.13 -12.85 13.90
CA ARG A 208 19.54 -13.80 12.87
C ARG A 208 18.72 -13.59 11.61
N ASN A 209 19.32 -13.85 10.45
CA ASN A 209 18.66 -13.66 9.15
C ASN A 209 17.38 -14.49 8.96
N ASP A 210 17.30 -15.64 9.64
CA ASP A 210 16.16 -16.54 9.60
C ASP A 210 15.13 -16.24 10.70
N ASP A 211 15.39 -15.25 11.57
CA ASP A 211 14.41 -14.84 12.58
C ASP A 211 13.27 -14.05 11.90
N PRO A 212 12.02 -14.22 12.34
CA PRO A 212 10.91 -13.43 11.85
C PRO A 212 11.01 -11.98 12.33
N VAL A 213 10.51 -11.05 11.52
CA VAL A 213 10.41 -9.63 11.89
C VAL A 213 9.20 -9.43 12.79
N SER A 214 9.33 -8.69 13.89
CA SER A 214 8.20 -8.40 14.79
C SER A 214 7.49 -7.09 14.40
N TRP A 215 6.20 -7.00 14.69
CA TRP A 215 5.34 -5.84 14.42
C TRP A 215 5.78 -4.52 15.04
N SER A 216 6.66 -4.54 16.04
CA SER A 216 7.15 -3.35 16.75
C SER A 216 8.65 -3.10 16.53
N SER A 217 9.27 -3.85 15.63
CA SER A 217 10.69 -3.73 15.34
C SER A 217 11.03 -2.36 14.75
N TYR A 218 12.21 -1.86 15.14
CA TYR A 218 12.83 -0.72 14.49
C TYR A 218 13.72 -1.25 13.35
N VAL A 219 13.47 -0.75 12.16
CA VAL A 219 14.09 -1.22 10.92
C VAL A 219 14.68 -0.06 10.14
N ARG A 220 15.75 -0.34 9.41
CA ARG A 220 16.23 0.54 8.34
C ARG A 220 15.82 -0.08 7.02
N LEU A 221 15.49 0.77 6.05
CA LEU A 221 15.03 0.32 4.75
C LEU A 221 16.18 0.46 3.75
N GLN A 222 16.60 -0.65 3.17
CA GLN A 222 17.54 -0.67 2.06
C GLN A 222 16.78 -0.90 0.77
N HIS A 223 16.90 0.04 -0.17
CA HIS A 223 16.34 -0.11 -1.50
C HIS A 223 17.28 -0.94 -2.37
N ILE A 224 16.79 -2.08 -2.86
CA ILE A 224 17.62 -3.10 -3.52
C ILE A 224 18.13 -2.63 -4.87
N CYS A 225 17.25 -2.03 -5.70
CA CYS A 225 17.61 -1.70 -7.08
C CYS A 225 18.77 -0.69 -7.16
N THR A 226 18.85 0.26 -6.24
CA THR A 226 19.90 1.30 -6.23
C THR A 226 20.97 1.06 -5.18
N ASN A 227 20.81 0.03 -4.34
CA ASN A 227 21.65 -0.27 -3.19
C ASN A 227 21.88 0.95 -2.28
N THR A 228 20.79 1.63 -1.93
CA THR A 228 20.81 2.84 -1.09
C THR A 228 19.91 2.70 0.13
N TRP A 229 20.25 3.41 1.19
CA TRP A 229 19.52 3.47 2.44
C TRP A 229 18.55 4.64 2.45
N VAL A 230 17.32 4.40 2.88
CA VAL A 230 16.32 5.44 3.06
C VAL A 230 16.74 6.37 4.19
N HIS A 231 16.58 7.69 3.98
CA HIS A 231 16.85 8.70 4.98
C HIS A 231 15.89 9.89 4.87
N SER A 232 15.66 10.57 5.99
CA SER A 232 14.93 11.82 6.09
C SER A 232 15.70 12.99 5.47
N THR A 233 14.95 13.97 4.98
CA THR A 233 15.51 15.24 4.48
C THR A 233 14.71 16.40 5.07
N ASN A 234 15.29 17.60 5.07
CA ASN A 234 14.58 18.83 5.43
C ASN A 234 13.97 19.55 4.21
N ILE A 235 13.99 18.90 3.04
CA ILE A 235 13.44 19.46 1.81
C ILE A 235 11.91 19.40 1.91
N LYS A 236 11.27 20.56 2.00
CA LYS A 236 9.81 20.66 1.98
C LYS A 236 9.29 20.44 0.56
N LEU A 237 8.20 19.69 0.42
CA LEU A 237 7.51 19.55 -0.87
C LEU A 237 6.80 20.85 -1.30
N ASP A 238 6.36 21.65 -0.33
CA ASP A 238 5.80 22.97 -0.54
C ASP A 238 6.48 23.97 0.41
N PRO A 239 7.30 24.91 -0.08
CA PRO A 239 7.93 25.91 0.76
C PRO A 239 6.93 26.87 1.42
N ASP A 240 5.79 27.10 0.77
CA ASP A 240 4.79 28.10 1.15
C ASP A 240 3.65 27.54 2.01
N ASP A 241 3.55 26.21 2.13
CA ASP A 241 2.54 25.54 2.96
C ASP A 241 3.07 25.33 4.39
N ASP A 242 2.28 25.74 5.37
CA ASP A 242 2.53 25.45 6.79
C ASP A 242 2.44 23.94 7.09
N ASN A 243 1.78 23.16 6.21
CA ASN A 243 1.81 21.70 6.31
C ASN A 243 3.20 21.17 6.02
N VAL A 244 3.87 20.74 7.09
CA VAL A 244 5.25 20.29 7.07
C VAL A 244 5.38 18.88 6.44
N ARG A 245 5.28 18.83 5.11
CA ARG A 245 5.52 17.65 4.27
C ARG A 245 6.97 17.65 3.80
N PHE A 246 7.74 16.69 4.28
CA PHE A 246 9.15 16.57 3.96
C PHE A 246 9.39 15.44 2.97
N LYS A 247 10.19 15.73 1.95
CA LYS A 247 10.68 14.71 1.03
C LYS A 247 11.53 13.70 1.77
N ILE A 248 11.50 12.46 1.30
CA ILE A 248 12.30 11.37 1.83
C ILE A 248 13.29 10.90 0.74
N GLY A 249 14.55 10.79 1.12
CA GLY A 249 15.66 10.50 0.22
C GLY A 249 16.14 9.06 0.36
N CYS A 250 17.00 8.65 -0.57
CA CYS A 250 17.86 7.48 -0.40
C CYS A 250 19.30 7.81 -0.84
N ALA A 251 20.26 7.33 -0.06
CA ALA A 251 21.68 7.61 -0.28
C ALA A 251 22.55 6.38 0.06
N LEU A 252 23.80 6.36 -0.43
CA LEU A 252 24.69 5.21 -0.27
C LEU A 252 25.11 4.96 1.18
N MET A 253 25.36 6.03 1.94
CA MET A 253 25.82 5.88 3.31
C MET A 253 24.65 5.54 4.23
N LYS A 254 24.80 4.43 4.95
CA LYS A 254 23.91 4.03 6.03
C LYS A 254 24.11 4.94 7.23
N GLU A 255 23.02 5.48 7.79
CA GLU A 255 23.04 6.23 9.05
C GLU A 255 22.20 5.52 10.10
N ASP A 256 22.78 5.27 11.27
CA ASP A 256 22.16 4.41 12.28
C ASP A 256 20.86 4.99 12.86
N ARG A 257 20.70 6.32 12.83
CA ARG A 257 19.53 7.05 13.35
C ARG A 257 18.34 7.08 12.39
N GLU A 258 18.56 6.74 11.12
CA GLU A 258 17.53 6.72 10.08
C GLU A 258 16.74 5.40 10.15
N ALA A 259 15.99 5.26 11.24
CA ALA A 259 15.21 4.05 11.56
C ALA A 259 13.72 4.34 11.62
N PHE A 260 12.94 3.39 11.11
CA PHE A 260 11.49 3.36 11.15
C PHE A 260 11.02 2.33 12.16
N GLN A 261 10.11 2.71 13.05
CA GLN A 261 9.32 1.76 13.80
C GLN A 261 8.20 1.24 12.89
N ILE A 262 8.10 -0.08 12.78
CA ILE A 262 6.93 -0.73 12.22
C ILE A 262 5.84 -0.64 13.29
N GLY A 263 4.64 -0.20 12.91
CA GLY A 263 3.46 -0.18 13.78
C GLY A 263 2.33 -0.94 13.13
N HIS A 264 2.03 -2.13 13.61
CA HIS A 264 0.90 -2.93 13.12
C HIS A 264 -0.44 -2.22 13.35
N VAL A 265 -1.31 -2.33 12.35
CA VAL A 265 -2.66 -1.76 12.35
C VAL A 265 -3.68 -2.87 12.44
N SER A 266 -4.61 -2.74 13.38
CA SER A 266 -5.62 -3.76 13.60
C SER A 266 -6.53 -3.94 12.37
N PRO A 267 -6.89 -5.18 12.00
CA PRO A 267 -7.89 -5.43 10.96
C PRO A 267 -9.25 -4.77 11.21
N ASN A 268 -9.59 -4.45 12.47
CA ASN A 268 -10.82 -3.70 12.77
C ASN A 268 -10.75 -2.28 12.22
N GLU A 269 -9.63 -1.59 12.40
CA GLU A 269 -9.43 -0.23 11.89
C GLU A 269 -9.53 -0.20 10.35
N VAL A 270 -8.96 -1.22 9.69
CA VAL A 270 -9.03 -1.37 8.23
C VAL A 270 -10.46 -1.58 7.76
N ARG A 271 -11.20 -2.50 8.40
CA ARG A 271 -12.62 -2.75 8.05
C ARG A 271 -13.51 -1.53 8.25
N ASP A 272 -13.28 -0.78 9.32
CA ASP A 272 -14.03 0.45 9.60
C ASP A 272 -13.73 1.53 8.54
N LEU A 273 -12.46 1.63 8.11
CA LEU A 273 -12.05 2.53 7.03
C LEU A 273 -12.68 2.14 5.69
N ASP A 274 -12.66 0.85 5.33
CA ASP A 274 -13.28 0.34 4.10
C ASP A 274 -14.79 0.63 4.09
N PHE A 275 -15.48 0.36 5.20
CA PHE A 275 -16.90 0.67 5.35
C PHE A 275 -17.19 2.16 5.16
N ALA A 276 -16.38 3.03 5.77
CA ALA A 276 -16.53 4.48 5.63
C ALA A 276 -16.30 4.95 4.18
N ASN A 277 -15.30 4.39 3.49
CA ASN A 277 -14.99 4.72 2.10
C ASN A 277 -16.11 4.26 1.15
N ASP A 278 -16.59 3.02 1.31
CA ASP A 278 -17.68 2.48 0.49
C ASP A 278 -18.98 3.28 0.69
N ALA A 279 -19.29 3.63 1.93
CA ALA A 279 -20.43 4.48 2.24
C ALA A 279 -20.30 5.87 1.59
N ALA A 280 -19.12 6.48 1.66
CA ALA A 280 -18.87 7.78 1.05
C ALA A 280 -19.02 7.74 -0.48
N GLN A 281 -18.46 6.73 -1.15
CA GLN A 281 -18.59 6.55 -2.61
C GLN A 281 -20.03 6.29 -3.04
N TYR A 282 -20.77 5.50 -2.25
CA TYR A 282 -22.18 5.24 -2.49
C TYR A 282 -23.02 6.51 -2.37
N LEU A 283 -22.78 7.33 -1.35
CA LEU A 283 -23.48 8.61 -1.17
C LEU A 283 -23.15 9.60 -2.28
N ASP A 284 -21.88 9.72 -2.68
CA ASP A 284 -21.45 10.58 -3.80
C ASP A 284 -22.14 10.20 -5.12
N THR A 285 -22.26 8.89 -5.38
CA THR A 285 -23.03 8.35 -6.51
C THR A 285 -24.50 8.77 -6.44
N ILE A 286 -25.14 8.68 -5.27
CA ILE A 286 -26.55 9.04 -5.10
C ILE A 286 -26.75 10.54 -5.35
N VAL A 287 -25.92 11.38 -4.74
CA VAL A 287 -25.95 12.84 -4.91
C VAL A 287 -25.80 13.20 -6.40
N SER A 288 -24.81 12.61 -7.07
CA SER A 288 -24.59 12.78 -8.51
C SER A 288 -25.79 12.36 -9.37
N LYS A 289 -26.56 11.34 -8.95
CA LYS A 289 -27.80 10.95 -9.63
C LYS A 289 -28.90 11.97 -9.39
N TRP A 290 -29.10 12.42 -8.15
CA TRP A 290 -30.13 13.39 -7.81
C TRP A 290 -29.95 14.74 -8.50
N ASP A 291 -28.71 15.20 -8.66
CA ASP A 291 -28.39 16.40 -9.44
C ASP A 291 -28.78 16.25 -10.91
N LYS A 292 -28.54 15.07 -11.50
CA LYS A 292 -28.91 14.77 -12.90
C LYS A 292 -30.42 14.67 -13.12
N PHE A 293 -31.15 14.13 -12.14
CA PHE A 293 -32.61 13.95 -12.24
C PHE A 293 -33.41 15.18 -11.76
N GLY A 294 -32.74 16.26 -11.33
CA GLY A 294 -33.41 17.49 -10.87
C GLY A 294 -34.27 17.30 -9.62
N ILE A 295 -34.06 16.22 -8.86
CA ILE A 295 -34.82 15.89 -7.65
C ILE A 295 -34.38 16.80 -6.49
N MET A 296 -33.17 17.34 -6.55
CA MET A 296 -32.62 18.26 -5.58
C MET A 296 -32.71 19.71 -6.09
N ASN A 297 -33.76 20.41 -5.68
CA ASN A 297 -33.79 21.88 -5.69
C ASN A 297 -33.16 22.35 -4.36
N VAL A 298 -31.85 22.11 -4.19
CA VAL A 298 -31.12 22.58 -3.00
C VAL A 298 -30.85 24.06 -3.21
N GLN A 299 -31.75 24.91 -2.69
CA GLN A 299 -31.39 26.31 -2.49
C GLN A 299 -30.19 26.34 -1.53
N ALA A 300 -29.11 27.01 -1.96
CA ALA A 300 -27.96 27.26 -1.12
C ALA A 300 -28.43 27.92 0.18
N ASN A 301 -28.20 27.26 1.31
CA ASN A 301 -28.53 27.83 2.61
C ASN A 301 -27.49 28.94 2.86
N GLU A 302 -27.81 30.18 2.47
CA GLU A 302 -27.04 31.36 2.85
C GLU A 302 -27.05 31.44 4.38
N ARG A 303 -25.95 31.01 5.01
CA ARG A 303 -25.74 31.25 6.43
C ARG A 303 -25.63 32.77 6.62
N LYS A 304 -26.63 33.35 7.28
CA LYS A 304 -26.54 34.67 7.90
C LYS A 304 -25.64 34.63 9.14
#